data_AF-Q5W2W0-F1
#
_entry.id   AF-Q5W2W0-F1
#
_cell.length_a   1.000
_cell.length_b   1.000
_cell.length_c   1.000
_cell.angle_alpha   90.00
_cell.angle_beta   90.00
_cell.angle_gamma   90.00
#
_symmetry.space_group_name_H-M   'P 1'
#
loop_
_entity.id
_entity.type
_entity.pdbx_description
1 polymer ?
#
loop_
_entity_poly.entity_id
_entity_poly.type
_entity_poly.pdbx_seq_one_letter_code
_entity_poly.pdbx_strand_id
1 'polypeptide(L)'
;MKKLSFNEIVVLNPLQTRYQLMTSRVLVPRYAATNDGIYRVNRAKRMKAFTVLMGVATGIAVLAFVTIIGILIIPPPSLISTLVGIGMIIGGVYGIVKLVRIGKRFGRIINDIEGELVIPWSQVKSIVVMNARQENVANRPSLTLNIIAPTYKEIGDWHVLTIDGKEIIIPDVDDPYNKLEYVKKRFNLNFS
;
A
#
# COMPACT_ATOMS: atom_id res chain seq x y z
N MET A 1 7.42 8.84 15.71
CA MET A 1 7.01 7.90 14.63
C MET A 1 8.15 6.93 14.40
N LYS A 2 7.85 5.63 14.33
CA LYS A 2 8.84 4.56 14.14
C LYS A 2 8.76 4.06 12.69
N LYS A 3 9.92 3.80 12.07
CA LYS A 3 9.98 3.05 10.81
C LYS A 3 9.76 1.58 11.09
N LEU A 4 8.82 0.97 10.37
CA LEU A 4 8.45 -0.42 10.48
C LEU A 4 8.83 -1.14 9.19
N SER A 5 9.60 -2.22 9.33
CA SER A 5 9.92 -3.11 8.22
C SER A 5 8.76 -4.05 7.94
N PHE A 6 8.47 -4.35 6.67
CA PHE A 6 7.42 -5.31 6.29
C PHE A 6 7.59 -6.70 6.93
N ASN A 7 8.83 -7.11 7.20
CA ASN A 7 9.12 -8.41 7.81
C ASN A 7 8.87 -8.43 9.32
N GLU A 8 8.75 -7.27 9.96
CA GLU A 8 8.59 -7.13 11.42
C GLU A 8 7.14 -6.89 11.83
N ILE A 9 6.25 -6.62 10.86
CA ILE A 9 4.86 -6.28 11.11
C ILE A 9 3.89 -7.41 10.76
N VAL A 10 2.76 -7.41 11.44
CA VAL A 10 1.54 -8.11 11.05
C VAL A 10 0.47 -7.07 10.75
N VAL A 11 0.05 -6.96 9.49
CA VAL A 11 -1.00 -6.01 9.10
C VAL A 11 -2.35 -6.54 9.60
N LEU A 12 -3.05 -5.73 10.40
CA LEU A 12 -4.30 -6.14 11.04
C LEU A 12 -5.48 -6.01 10.06
N ASN A 13 -5.65 -4.84 9.46
CA ASN A 13 -6.74 -4.52 8.55
C ASN A 13 -6.21 -4.12 7.14
N PRO A 14 -5.72 -5.09 6.34
CA PRO A 14 -5.25 -4.80 4.99
C PRO A 14 -6.43 -4.43 4.07
N LEU A 15 -6.15 -3.74 2.96
CA LEU A 15 -7.14 -3.63 1.89
C LEU A 15 -7.23 -4.99 1.19
N GLN A 16 -8.39 -5.61 1.22
CA GLN A 16 -8.61 -6.97 0.73
C GLN A 16 -8.74 -7.01 -0.79
N THR A 17 -9.28 -5.96 -1.43
CA THR A 17 -9.36 -5.86 -2.89
C THR A 17 -9.03 -4.47 -3.42
N ARG A 18 -8.69 -4.40 -4.72
CA ARG A 18 -8.51 -3.14 -5.45
C ARG A 18 -9.80 -2.32 -5.53
N TYR A 19 -10.98 -2.94 -5.46
CA TYR A 19 -12.27 -2.25 -5.50
C TYR A 19 -12.64 -1.60 -4.18
N GLN A 20 -12.08 -2.07 -3.06
CA GLN A 20 -12.14 -1.35 -1.79
C GLN A 20 -11.38 -0.02 -1.81
N LEU A 21 -10.67 0.33 -2.89
CA LEU A 21 -10.14 1.69 -3.10
C LEU A 21 -11.24 2.73 -3.38
N MET A 22 -12.46 2.28 -3.67
CA MET A 22 -13.63 3.13 -3.93
C MET A 22 -14.65 3.10 -2.77
N THR A 23 -14.35 2.42 -1.65
CA THR A 23 -15.26 2.29 -0.50
C THR A 23 -14.79 3.12 0.71
N SER A 24 -15.67 3.33 1.70
CA SER A 24 -15.35 4.05 2.94
C SER A 24 -14.18 3.46 3.74
N ARG A 25 -13.81 2.19 3.50
CA ARG A 25 -12.62 1.53 4.08
C ARG A 25 -11.28 2.18 3.69
N VAL A 26 -11.26 2.99 2.63
CA VAL A 26 -10.09 3.84 2.34
C VAL A 26 -9.91 4.96 3.35
N LEU A 27 -10.96 5.35 4.07
CA LEU A 27 -10.87 6.42 5.07
C LEU A 27 -10.51 5.87 6.45
N VAL A 28 -10.76 4.58 6.71
CA VAL A 28 -10.44 3.92 7.97
C VAL A 28 -8.92 3.85 8.21
N PRO A 29 -8.36 4.13 9.39
CA PRO A 29 -6.92 4.01 9.63
C PRO A 29 -6.39 2.57 9.41
N ARG A 30 -5.15 2.42 8.94
CA ARG A 30 -4.53 1.07 8.90
C ARG A 30 -3.74 0.82 10.16
N TYR A 31 -3.85 -0.38 10.68
CA TYR A 31 -3.16 -0.82 11.88
C TYR A 31 -2.25 -2.01 11.57
N ALA A 32 -1.14 -2.06 12.30
CA ALA A 32 -0.16 -3.13 12.23
C ALA A 32 0.31 -3.48 13.64
N ALA A 33 0.47 -4.76 13.93
CA ALA A 33 1.08 -5.26 15.15
C ALA A 33 2.57 -5.50 14.94
N THR A 34 3.40 -5.15 15.92
CA THR A 34 4.86 -5.34 15.96
C THR A 34 5.27 -5.99 17.28
N ASN A 35 6.57 -6.21 17.51
CA ASN A 35 7.08 -6.74 18.79
C ASN A 35 6.74 -5.87 20.01
N ASP A 36 6.59 -4.55 19.84
CA ASP A 36 6.41 -3.59 20.92
C ASP A 36 4.96 -3.12 21.13
N GLY A 37 4.09 -3.25 20.12
CA GLY A 37 2.68 -2.91 20.28
C GLY A 37 1.90 -2.87 18.98
N ILE A 38 0.76 -2.18 19.02
CA ILE A 38 -0.06 -1.88 17.85
C ILE A 38 0.25 -0.48 17.37
N TYR A 39 0.51 -0.36 16.08
CA TYR A 39 0.83 0.88 15.38
C TYR A 39 -0.29 1.28 14.43
N ARG A 40 -0.57 2.58 14.36
CA ARG A 40 -1.36 3.21 13.30
C ARG A 40 -0.41 3.64 12.20
N VAL A 41 -0.59 3.07 11.01
CA VAL A 41 0.25 3.34 9.84
C VAL A 41 -0.10 4.69 9.23
N ASN A 42 0.93 5.52 8.97
CA ASN A 42 0.76 6.81 8.34
C ASN A 42 0.55 6.67 6.82
N ARG A 43 -0.70 6.89 6.38
CA ARG A 43 -1.09 6.79 4.95
C ARG A 43 -0.50 7.91 4.08
N ALA A 44 -0.29 9.10 4.63
CA ALA A 44 0.07 10.30 3.85
C ALA A 44 1.43 10.14 3.17
N LYS A 45 2.41 9.53 3.83
CA LYS A 45 3.73 9.26 3.24
C LYS A 45 3.67 8.20 2.13
N ARG A 46 2.85 7.17 2.29
CA ARG A 46 2.62 6.15 1.26
C ARG A 46 1.97 6.73 0.01
N MET A 47 0.99 7.62 0.17
CA MET A 47 0.34 8.31 -0.95
C MET A 47 1.34 9.21 -1.69
N LYS A 48 2.17 9.98 -0.97
CA LYS A 48 3.22 10.80 -1.61
C LYS A 48 4.19 9.95 -2.45
N ALA A 49 4.65 8.82 -1.91
CA ALA A 49 5.54 7.92 -2.64
C ALA A 49 4.85 7.30 -3.87
N PHE A 50 3.57 6.94 -3.76
CA PHE A 50 2.77 6.44 -4.88
C PHE A 50 2.56 7.49 -5.98
N THR A 51 2.19 8.73 -5.62
CA THR A 51 2.05 9.84 -6.57
C THR A 51 3.36 10.12 -7.31
N VAL A 52 4.49 10.10 -6.60
CA VAL A 52 5.82 10.28 -7.22
C VAL A 52 6.13 9.14 -8.19
N LEU A 53 5.86 7.88 -7.83
CA LEU A 53 6.06 6.75 -8.75
C LEU A 53 5.16 6.84 -9.99
N MET A 54 3.90 7.20 -9.82
CA MET A 54 2.97 7.41 -10.94
C MET A 54 3.46 8.55 -11.87
N GLY A 55 3.96 9.63 -11.29
CA GLY A 55 4.58 10.72 -12.04
C GLY A 55 5.82 10.28 -12.81
N VAL A 56 6.69 9.46 -12.20
CA VAL A 56 7.87 8.87 -12.86
C VAL A 56 7.44 7.96 -14.02
N ALA A 57 6.48 7.07 -13.81
CA ALA A 57 5.98 6.16 -14.84
C ALA A 57 5.36 6.93 -16.02
N THR A 58 4.52 7.93 -15.72
CA THR A 58 3.90 8.80 -16.74
C THR A 58 4.97 9.58 -17.50
N GLY A 59 5.96 10.14 -16.81
CA GLY A 59 7.07 10.86 -17.43
C GLY A 59 7.91 9.98 -18.36
N ILE A 60 8.17 8.73 -17.98
CA ILE A 60 8.87 7.75 -18.83
C ILE A 60 8.05 7.45 -20.09
N ALA A 61 6.74 7.23 -19.95
CA ALA A 61 5.86 6.96 -21.09
C ALA A 61 5.84 8.12 -22.10
N VAL A 62 5.73 9.36 -21.61
CA VAL A 62 5.76 10.56 -22.46
C VAL A 62 7.11 10.71 -23.16
N LEU A 63 8.23 10.53 -22.45
CA LEU A 63 9.56 10.64 -23.06
C LEU A 63 9.84 9.54 -24.09
N ALA A 64 9.36 8.31 -23.84
CA ALA A 64 9.44 7.23 -24.81
C ALA A 64 8.67 7.60 -26.10
N PHE A 65 7.47 8.16 -25.96
CA PHE A 65 6.68 8.64 -27.09
C PHE A 65 7.39 9.75 -27.88
N VAL A 66 7.96 10.76 -27.20
CA VAL A 66 8.78 11.83 -27.83
C VAL A 66 9.98 11.26 -28.57
N THR A 67 10.64 10.25 -28.00
CA THR A 67 11.79 9.58 -28.63
C THR A 67 11.37 8.86 -29.91
N ILE A 68 10.23 8.15 -29.91
CA ILE A 68 9.67 7.48 -31.09
C ILE A 68 9.34 8.48 -32.19
N ILE A 69 8.71 9.61 -31.84
CA ILE A 69 8.46 10.71 -32.79
C ILE A 69 9.77 11.24 -33.37
N GLY A 70 10.79 11.43 -32.53
CA GLY A 70 12.12 11.83 -32.98
C GLY A 70 12.71 10.89 -34.03
N ILE A 71 12.54 9.59 -33.87
CA ILE A 71 12.99 8.57 -34.86
C ILE A 71 12.20 8.68 -36.17
N LEU A 72 10.89 8.90 -36.11
CA LEU A 72 10.02 8.99 -37.29
C LEU A 72 10.27 10.25 -38.13
N ILE A 73 10.87 11.30 -37.57
CA ILE A 73 11.19 12.57 -38.25
C ILE A 73 12.56 12.53 -38.96
N ILE A 74 13.38 11.50 -38.71
CA ILE A 74 14.73 11.36 -39.27
C ILE A 74 14.79 11.02 -40.78
N PRO A 75 13.83 10.37 -41.46
CA PRO A 75 13.96 10.13 -42.90
C PRO A 75 13.73 11.43 -43.71
N PRO A 76 14.57 11.76 -44.72
CA PRO A 76 14.88 13.17 -45.01
C PRO A 76 14.16 13.70 -46.29
N PRO A 77 14.26 15.02 -46.59
CA PRO A 77 15.56 15.56 -47.07
C PRO A 77 16.15 16.77 -46.29
N SER A 78 15.63 17.22 -45.14
CA SER A 78 16.11 18.46 -44.49
C SER A 78 17.08 18.25 -43.31
N LEU A 79 18.23 18.93 -43.32
CA LEU A 79 19.24 18.93 -42.24
C LEU A 79 18.65 19.35 -40.88
N ILE A 80 17.70 20.29 -40.90
CA ILE A 80 17.01 20.80 -39.72
C ILE A 80 16.19 19.68 -39.07
N SER A 81 15.44 18.91 -39.86
CA SER A 81 14.64 17.77 -39.37
C SER A 81 15.52 16.71 -38.72
N THR A 82 16.67 16.42 -39.30
CA THR A 82 17.63 15.45 -38.75
C THR A 82 18.20 15.91 -37.41
N LEU A 83 18.61 17.18 -37.29
CA LEU A 83 19.15 17.72 -36.03
C LEU A 83 18.09 17.74 -34.92
N VAL A 84 16.84 18.08 -35.25
CA VAL A 84 15.72 18.06 -34.31
C VAL A 84 15.43 16.62 -33.86
N GLY A 85 15.37 15.67 -34.78
CA GLY A 85 15.14 14.24 -34.47
C GLY A 85 16.22 13.67 -33.54
N ILE A 86 17.50 13.94 -33.82
CA ILE A 86 18.62 13.52 -32.97
C ILE A 86 18.53 14.17 -31.58
N GLY A 87 18.22 15.47 -31.51
CA GLY A 87 18.04 16.19 -30.24
C GLY A 87 16.92 15.59 -29.38
N MET A 88 15.80 15.22 -30.00
CA MET A 88 14.67 14.57 -29.31
C MET A 88 15.06 13.19 -28.77
N ILE A 89 15.83 12.41 -29.51
CA ILE A 89 16.30 11.09 -29.06
C ILE A 89 17.25 11.23 -27.87
N ILE A 90 18.27 12.09 -27.96
CA ILE A 90 19.25 12.30 -26.89
C ILE A 90 18.56 12.82 -25.63
N GLY A 91 17.68 13.82 -25.78
CA GLY A 91 16.92 14.39 -24.67
C GLY A 91 15.97 13.39 -24.03
N GLY A 92 15.27 12.60 -24.83
CA GLY A 92 14.36 11.55 -24.38
C GLY A 92 15.07 10.47 -23.56
N VAL A 93 16.16 9.90 -24.10
CA VAL A 93 16.96 8.88 -23.42
C VAL A 93 17.56 9.41 -22.12
N TYR A 94 18.14 10.61 -22.15
CA TYR A 94 18.70 11.24 -20.95
C TYR A 94 17.64 11.47 -19.86
N GLY A 95 16.46 11.97 -20.25
CA GLY A 95 15.34 12.18 -19.34
C GLY A 95 14.85 10.87 -18.71
N ILE A 96 14.74 9.80 -19.48
CA ILE A 96 14.34 8.47 -18.99
C ILE A 96 15.35 7.96 -17.95
N VAL A 97 16.65 8.03 -18.23
CA VAL A 97 17.70 7.59 -17.29
C VAL A 97 17.61 8.36 -15.96
N LYS A 98 17.38 9.68 -16.02
CA LYS A 98 17.23 10.53 -14.84
C LYS A 98 15.98 10.16 -14.03
N LEU A 99 14.84 9.95 -14.69
CA LEU A 99 13.59 9.53 -14.06
C LEU A 99 13.69 8.14 -13.41
N VAL A 100 14.34 7.18 -14.07
CA VAL A 100 14.58 5.84 -13.50
C VAL A 100 15.43 5.94 -12.22
N ARG A 101 16.45 6.80 -12.19
CA ARG A 101 17.27 7.02 -10.99
C ARG A 101 16.44 7.59 -9.83
N ILE A 102 15.53 8.52 -10.11
CA ILE A 102 14.59 9.08 -9.12
C ILE A 102 13.64 7.97 -8.63
N GLY A 103 13.02 7.22 -9.54
CA GLY A 103 12.12 6.10 -9.21
C GLY A 103 12.78 5.07 -8.31
N LYS A 104 14.05 4.69 -8.58
CA LYS A 104 14.81 3.76 -7.73
C LYS A 104 15.03 4.28 -6.30
N ARG A 105 15.23 5.59 -6.11
CA ARG A 105 15.37 6.19 -4.76
C ARG A 105 14.05 6.13 -3.99
N PHE A 106 12.94 6.46 -4.63
CA PHE A 106 11.61 6.42 -4.01
C PHE A 106 11.10 4.99 -3.79
N GLY A 107 11.46 4.04 -4.64
CA GLY A 107 11.17 2.62 -4.44
C GLY A 107 11.69 2.08 -3.12
N ARG A 108 12.87 2.54 -2.66
CA ARG A 108 13.41 2.16 -1.34
C ARG A 108 12.59 2.74 -0.18
N ILE A 109 12.02 3.93 -0.35
CA ILE A 109 11.23 4.61 0.69
C ILE A 109 9.89 3.92 0.92
N ILE A 110 9.35 3.22 -0.09
CA ILE A 110 8.06 2.50 0.01
C ILE A 110 8.15 1.28 0.92
N ASN A 111 9.36 0.73 1.11
CA ASN A 111 9.59 -0.40 2.00
C ASN A 111 9.56 -0.01 3.49
N ASP A 112 9.69 1.29 3.79
CA ASP A 112 9.63 1.81 5.17
C ASP A 112 8.19 2.26 5.46
N ILE A 113 7.42 1.42 6.16
CA ILE A 113 6.11 1.85 6.67
C ILE A 113 6.34 2.63 7.96
N GLU A 114 6.00 3.91 7.98
CA GLU A 114 6.01 4.66 9.24
C GLU A 114 4.71 4.47 10.00
N GLY A 115 4.84 4.19 11.30
CA GLY A 115 3.72 4.06 12.22
C GLY A 115 3.86 4.96 13.44
N GLU A 116 2.71 5.32 14.00
CA GLU A 116 2.57 5.89 15.34
C GLU A 116 2.12 4.77 16.30
N LEU A 117 2.82 4.62 17.43
CA LEU A 117 2.44 3.63 18.44
C LEU A 117 1.11 4.05 19.04
N VAL A 118 0.10 3.19 18.90
CA VAL A 118 -1.25 3.41 19.44
C VAL A 118 -1.32 2.85 20.85
N ILE A 119 -0.79 1.64 21.03
CA ILE A 119 -0.76 0.97 22.32
C ILE A 119 0.42 0.01 22.41
N PRO A 120 1.27 0.12 23.44
CA PRO A 120 2.28 -0.89 23.73
C PRO A 120 1.64 -2.16 24.30
N TRP A 121 2.20 -3.32 24.02
CA TRP A 121 1.66 -4.59 24.55
C TRP A 121 1.62 -4.64 26.08
N SER A 122 2.55 -3.95 26.75
CA SER A 122 2.59 -3.84 28.21
C SER A 122 1.38 -3.13 28.81
N GLN A 123 0.62 -2.38 28.01
CA GLN A 123 -0.62 -1.72 28.44
C GLN A 123 -1.88 -2.48 28.02
N VAL A 124 -1.75 -3.57 27.25
CA VAL A 124 -2.90 -4.38 26.83
C VAL A 124 -3.28 -5.33 27.94
N LYS A 125 -4.53 -5.21 28.41
CA LYS A 125 -5.13 -6.12 29.39
C LYS A 125 -5.78 -7.32 28.71
N SER A 126 -6.60 -7.05 27.69
CA SER A 126 -7.27 -8.09 26.90
C SER A 126 -7.63 -7.57 25.51
N ILE A 127 -7.83 -8.50 24.58
CA ILE A 127 -8.34 -8.19 23.24
C ILE A 127 -9.56 -9.06 22.98
N VAL A 128 -10.70 -8.43 22.76
CA VAL A 128 -11.96 -9.11 22.47
C VAL A 128 -12.32 -8.86 21.01
N VAL A 129 -12.69 -9.92 20.31
CA VAL A 129 -13.22 -9.82 18.94
C VAL A 129 -14.70 -9.48 19.05
N MET A 130 -15.11 -8.40 18.38
CA MET A 130 -16.51 -7.96 18.29
C MET A 130 -16.90 -7.76 16.82
N ASN A 131 -18.21 -7.70 16.54
CA ASN A 131 -18.75 -7.43 15.21
C ASN A 131 -18.21 -8.36 14.09
N ALA A 132 -17.89 -9.60 14.46
CA ALA A 132 -17.44 -10.61 13.52
C ALA A 132 -18.57 -10.96 12.53
N ARG A 133 -18.25 -10.86 11.25
CA ARG A 133 -19.19 -11.06 10.14
C ARG A 133 -18.46 -11.65 8.95
N GLN A 134 -19.16 -12.44 8.15
CA GLN A 134 -18.62 -12.90 6.87
C GLN A 134 -18.91 -11.85 5.80
N GLU A 135 -17.86 -11.39 5.12
CA GLU A 135 -17.97 -10.52 3.96
C GLU A 135 -17.51 -11.24 2.71
N ASN A 136 -18.26 -11.06 1.62
CA ASN A 136 -17.82 -11.47 0.31
C ASN A 136 -16.72 -10.51 -0.17
N VAL A 137 -15.49 -11.00 -0.18
CA VAL A 137 -14.32 -10.27 -0.65
C VAL A 137 -14.04 -10.49 -2.13
N ALA A 138 -14.79 -11.38 -2.80
CA ALA A 138 -14.74 -11.53 -4.25
C ALA A 138 -15.66 -10.52 -4.93
N ASN A 139 -15.26 -9.24 -4.99
CA ASN A 139 -15.85 -8.28 -5.92
C ASN A 139 -15.00 -8.22 -7.18
N ARG A 140 -15.46 -8.88 -8.25
CA ARG A 140 -14.98 -8.70 -9.62
C ARG A 140 -16.18 -8.22 -10.46
N PRO A 141 -16.35 -6.93 -10.74
CA PRO A 141 -17.23 -6.51 -11.83
C PRO A 141 -16.47 -6.76 -13.13
N SER A 142 -16.48 -8.00 -13.63
CA SER A 142 -16.19 -8.22 -15.05
C SER A 142 -17.49 -8.04 -15.82
N LEU A 143 -17.51 -7.15 -16.80
CA LEU A 143 -18.62 -6.94 -17.75
C LEU A 143 -19.04 -8.22 -18.51
N THR A 144 -18.26 -9.30 -18.44
CA THR A 144 -18.39 -10.49 -19.30
C THR A 144 -18.35 -11.85 -18.58
N LEU A 145 -18.12 -11.91 -17.27
CA LEU A 145 -18.02 -13.18 -16.54
C LEU A 145 -18.89 -13.14 -15.29
N ASN A 146 -19.99 -13.91 -15.32
CA ASN A 146 -20.80 -14.23 -14.16
C ASN A 146 -19.91 -14.89 -13.09
N ILE A 147 -20.12 -14.49 -11.85
CA ILE A 147 -19.37 -14.89 -10.65
C ILE A 147 -19.51 -16.41 -10.46
N ILE A 148 -18.44 -17.18 -10.63
CA ILE A 148 -18.49 -18.65 -10.46
C ILE A 148 -18.17 -19.08 -9.02
N ALA A 149 -17.57 -18.22 -8.17
CA ALA A 149 -17.33 -18.56 -6.75
C ALA A 149 -17.18 -17.32 -5.86
N PRO A 150 -18.16 -16.97 -4.99
CA PRO A 150 -17.94 -15.99 -3.94
C PRO A 150 -16.84 -16.48 -3.00
N THR A 151 -15.89 -15.60 -2.67
CA THR A 151 -14.89 -15.88 -1.64
C THR A 151 -15.30 -15.11 -0.40
N TYR A 152 -15.72 -15.82 0.64
CA TYR A 152 -16.07 -15.23 1.91
C TYR A 152 -14.82 -15.14 2.79
N LYS A 153 -14.68 -14.02 3.48
CA LYS A 153 -13.72 -13.85 4.58
C LYS A 153 -14.45 -13.36 5.80
N GLU A 154 -14.04 -13.87 6.95
CA GLU A 154 -14.47 -13.32 8.22
C GLU A 154 -13.75 -12.00 8.48
N ILE A 155 -14.50 -11.00 8.92
CA ILE A 155 -14.01 -9.67 9.28
C ILE A 155 -14.65 -9.31 10.61
N GLY A 156 -13.87 -8.79 11.54
CA GLY A 156 -14.38 -8.29 12.81
C GLY A 156 -13.51 -7.17 13.35
N ASP A 157 -13.95 -6.58 14.45
CA ASP A 157 -13.22 -5.52 15.12
C ASP A 157 -12.48 -6.09 16.32
N TRP A 158 -11.25 -5.64 16.56
CA TRP A 158 -10.58 -5.91 17.83
C TRP A 158 -10.82 -4.76 18.78
N HIS A 159 -11.41 -5.08 19.92
CA HIS A 159 -11.58 -4.20 21.05
C HIS A 159 -10.45 -4.47 22.03
N VAL A 160 -9.48 -3.57 22.05
CA VAL A 160 -8.30 -3.67 22.90
C VAL A 160 -8.58 -2.92 24.20
N LEU A 161 -8.74 -3.66 25.29
CA LEU A 161 -8.90 -3.09 26.63
C LEU A 161 -7.52 -2.89 27.25
N THR A 162 -7.28 -1.68 27.75
CA THR A 162 -6.02 -1.34 28.40
C THR A 162 -6.06 -1.56 29.91
N ILE A 163 -4.89 -1.59 30.55
CA ILE A 163 -4.78 -1.73 32.01
C ILE A 163 -5.43 -0.53 32.75
N ASP A 164 -5.37 0.67 32.17
CA ASP A 164 -6.04 1.88 32.67
C ASP A 164 -7.56 1.92 32.35
N GLY A 165 -8.12 0.86 31.73
CA GLY A 165 -9.55 0.73 31.46
C GLY A 165 -10.02 1.48 30.21
N LYS A 166 -9.11 2.03 29.41
CA LYS A 166 -9.41 2.62 28.11
C LYS A 166 -9.66 1.52 27.07
N GLU A 167 -10.57 1.80 26.15
CA GLU A 167 -10.83 0.91 25.01
C GLU A 167 -10.29 1.53 23.72
N ILE A 168 -9.63 0.71 22.91
CA ILE A 168 -9.12 1.08 21.59
C ILE A 168 -9.69 0.10 20.58
N ILE A 169 -10.38 0.63 19.58
CA ILE A 169 -11.01 -0.17 18.53
C ILE A 169 -10.10 -0.22 17.30
N ILE A 170 -9.77 -1.44 16.88
CA ILE A 170 -9.09 -1.72 15.61
C ILE A 170 -10.14 -2.32 14.66
N PRO A 171 -10.68 -1.53 13.71
CA PRO A 171 -11.77 -1.97 12.87
C PRO A 171 -11.31 -2.83 11.70
N ASP A 172 -12.23 -3.66 11.19
CA ASP A 172 -12.10 -4.42 9.95
C ASP A 172 -10.85 -5.33 9.89
N VAL A 173 -10.57 -6.03 10.99
CA VAL A 173 -9.50 -7.03 11.05
C VAL A 173 -9.91 -8.28 10.28
N ASP A 174 -9.14 -8.66 9.26
CA ASP A 174 -9.39 -9.92 8.53
C ASP A 174 -9.10 -11.12 9.43
N ASP A 175 -10.00 -12.10 9.40
CA ASP A 175 -9.90 -13.35 10.14
C ASP A 175 -9.51 -13.10 11.61
N PRO A 176 -10.36 -12.37 12.35
CA PRO A 176 -9.96 -11.69 13.58
C PRO A 176 -9.52 -12.66 14.67
N TYR A 177 -10.10 -13.87 14.74
CA TYR A 177 -9.75 -14.89 15.73
C TYR A 177 -8.38 -15.53 15.41
N ASN A 178 -8.23 -16.12 14.23
CA ASN A 178 -6.97 -16.78 13.84
C ASN A 178 -5.80 -15.78 13.81
N LYS A 179 -6.07 -14.54 13.39
CA LYS A 179 -5.05 -13.49 13.41
C LYS A 179 -4.64 -13.09 14.82
N LEU A 180 -5.57 -13.09 15.78
CA LEU A 180 -5.24 -12.77 17.17
C LEU A 180 -4.34 -13.85 17.76
N GLU A 181 -4.66 -15.12 17.53
CA GLU A 181 -3.80 -16.24 17.93
C GLU A 181 -2.41 -16.16 17.29
N TYR A 182 -2.35 -15.86 15.99
CA TYR A 182 -1.10 -15.68 15.28
C TYR A 182 -0.25 -14.55 15.87
N VAL A 183 -0.85 -13.39 16.18
CA VAL A 183 -0.18 -12.24 16.80
C VAL A 183 0.31 -12.59 18.20
N LYS A 184 -0.52 -13.25 19.02
CA LYS A 184 -0.13 -13.73 20.35
C LYS A 184 1.09 -14.66 20.27
N LYS A 185 1.06 -15.64 19.37
CA LYS A 185 2.17 -16.59 19.16
C LYS A 185 3.43 -15.90 18.63
N ARG A 186 3.31 -15.04 17.62
CA ARG A 186 4.44 -14.40 16.95
C ARG A 186 5.23 -13.47 17.86
N PHE A 187 4.53 -12.75 18.73
CA PHE A 187 5.14 -11.77 19.63
C PHE A 187 5.21 -12.25 21.08
N ASN A 188 4.96 -13.55 21.32
CA ASN A 188 5.01 -14.20 22.62
C ASN A 188 4.19 -13.46 23.70
N LEU A 189 2.94 -13.15 23.38
CA LEU A 189 2.05 -12.35 24.20
C LEU A 189 1.14 -13.23 25.06
N ASN A 190 1.10 -12.95 26.36
CA ASN A 190 0.30 -13.69 27.33
C ASN A 190 -0.69 -12.75 28.02
N PHE A 191 -1.75 -12.39 27.28
CA PHE A 191 -2.92 -11.71 27.84
C PHE A 191 -4.19 -12.48 27.49
N SER A 192 -5.16 -12.38 28.39
CA SER A 192 -6.46 -13.05 28.31
C SER A 192 -7.23 -12.56 27.09
#